data_AF-A0AAV8QF15-F1
#
_entry.id   AF-A0AAV8QF15-F1
#
_cell.length_a   1.000
_cell.length_b   1.000
_cell.length_c   1.000
_cell.angle_alpha   90.00
_cell.angle_beta   90.00
_cell.angle_gamma   90.00
#
_symmetry.space_group_name_H-M   'P 1'
#
loop_
_entity.id
_entity.type
_entity.pdbx_description
1 polymer ?
#
loop_
_entity_poly.entity_id
_entity_poly.type
_entity_poly.pdbx_seq_one_letter_code
_entity_poly.pdbx_strand_id
1 'polypeptide(L)'
;MIQELNIPPESRLRPLNSLEEYAKALELGPKGGGVAAIVDEVPCVDILLSIYCQFRIVGQRFTKNGWGFAFQRDSPLAVDLSTAILTLSENGDLQRIHDKWLSRAECSSKETETEANRLSISSFWGLFLLCGIVCLLALIFYIIKTCCQYSKFSSTEADKSKENVEESSNQKHPKLSKLKSFKNLMHFVDTKEEEIDKVIKRRLSDKQQQQQQQQQQGACASDDGPSST
;
A
#
# COMPACT_ATOMS: atom_id res chain seq x y z
N MET A 1 33.97 15.41 -23.88
CA MET A 1 33.33 14.72 -22.74
C MET A 1 31.96 15.31 -22.40
N ILE A 2 31.83 16.61 -22.09
CA ILE A 2 30.52 17.22 -21.71
C ILE A 2 29.46 17.12 -22.83
N GLN A 3 29.86 17.29 -24.09
CA GLN A 3 28.96 17.19 -25.25
C GLN A 3 28.48 15.75 -25.55
N GLU A 4 29.23 14.72 -25.15
CA GLU A 4 28.84 13.32 -25.42
C GLU A 4 27.82 12.78 -24.41
N LEU A 5 27.74 13.40 -23.23
CA LEU A 5 26.87 12.97 -22.15
C LEU A 5 25.52 13.70 -22.12
N ASN A 6 25.24 14.52 -23.15
CA ASN A 6 24.04 15.38 -23.23
C ASN A 6 23.79 16.18 -21.94
N ILE A 7 24.87 16.62 -21.29
CA ILE A 7 24.82 17.38 -20.06
C ILE A 7 24.30 18.79 -20.40
N PRO A 8 23.40 19.37 -19.59
CA PRO A 8 22.91 20.73 -19.80
C PRO A 8 24.06 21.75 -19.94
N PRO A 9 23.82 22.90 -20.58
CA PRO A 9 24.86 23.90 -20.84
C PRO A 9 25.65 24.26 -19.58
N GLU A 10 26.97 24.50 -19.73
CA GLU A 10 27.96 24.65 -18.64
C GLU A 10 27.52 25.62 -17.53
N SER A 11 26.69 26.61 -17.85
CA SER A 11 26.00 27.50 -16.90
C SER A 11 25.27 26.79 -15.73
N ARG A 12 24.93 25.50 -15.88
CA ARG A 12 24.25 24.70 -14.86
C ARG A 12 25.19 23.82 -14.03
N LEU A 13 26.46 23.74 -14.39
CA LEU A 13 27.47 23.00 -13.65
C LEU A 13 27.93 23.83 -12.46
N ARG A 14 28.03 23.19 -11.29
CA ARG A 14 28.60 23.81 -10.09
C ARG A 14 29.81 22.99 -9.64
N PRO A 15 30.99 23.62 -9.48
CA PRO A 15 32.11 22.95 -8.87
C PRO A 15 31.80 22.73 -7.39
N LEU A 16 31.97 21.50 -6.93
CA LEU A 16 31.85 21.11 -5.52
C LEU A 16 33.19 20.44 -5.16
N ASN A 17 33.77 20.76 -4.02
CA ASN A 17 35.15 20.35 -3.70
C ASN A 17 35.26 19.43 -2.49
N SER A 18 34.14 19.13 -1.81
CA SER A 18 34.15 18.26 -0.64
C SER A 18 32.93 17.33 -0.60
N LEU A 19 33.09 16.21 0.10
CA LEU A 19 32.04 15.22 0.28
C LEU A 19 30.82 15.76 1.03
N GLU A 20 31.04 16.68 1.97
CA GLU A 20 29.96 17.35 2.71
C GLU A 20 29.18 18.30 1.80
N GLU A 21 29.89 19.02 0.91
CA GLU A 21 29.26 19.88 -0.09
C GLU A 21 28.42 19.06 -1.08
N TYR A 22 28.89 17.85 -1.43
CA TYR A 22 28.16 16.91 -2.28
C TYR A 22 26.83 16.53 -1.62
N ALA A 23 26.87 16.04 -0.38
CA ALA A 23 25.69 15.63 0.36
C ALA A 23 24.70 16.79 0.52
N LYS A 24 25.17 17.95 0.98
CA LYS A 24 24.33 19.14 1.18
C LYS A 24 23.69 19.63 -0.12
N ALA A 25 24.44 19.64 -1.22
CA ALA A 25 23.92 20.08 -2.51
C ALA A 25 22.86 19.10 -3.05
N LEU A 26 23.02 17.80 -2.83
CA LEU A 26 22.02 16.78 -3.17
C LEU A 26 20.76 16.87 -2.29
N GLU A 27 20.92 17.12 -0.99
CA GLU A 27 19.78 17.28 -0.05
C GLU A 27 18.91 18.50 -0.39
N LEU A 28 19.55 19.64 -0.70
CA LEU A 28 18.83 20.85 -1.12
C LEU A 28 18.07 20.63 -2.43
N GLY A 29 18.62 19.79 -3.32
CA GLY A 29 18.03 19.48 -4.61
C GLY A 29 17.92 20.69 -5.53
N PRO A 30 17.44 20.50 -6.78
CA PRO A 30 17.37 21.59 -7.76
C PRO A 30 16.36 22.68 -7.39
N LYS A 31 15.35 22.37 -6.57
CA LYS A 31 14.34 23.34 -6.10
C LYS A 31 14.83 24.18 -4.92
N GLY A 32 15.71 23.64 -4.07
CA GLY A 32 16.29 24.32 -2.91
C GLY A 32 17.62 25.02 -3.20
N GLY A 33 17.98 25.20 -4.47
CA GLY A 33 19.23 25.86 -4.88
C GLY A 33 20.48 24.96 -4.85
N GLY A 34 20.29 23.65 -4.67
CA GLY A 34 21.31 22.61 -4.78
C GLY A 34 21.38 21.99 -6.18
N VAL A 35 21.77 20.71 -6.26
CA VAL A 35 22.00 19.97 -7.51
C VAL A 35 21.05 18.77 -7.64
N ALA A 36 20.75 18.37 -8.87
CA ALA A 36 19.90 17.19 -9.13
C ALA A 36 20.69 15.87 -9.13
N ALA A 37 21.97 15.94 -9.47
CA ALA A 37 22.88 14.81 -9.53
C ALA A 37 24.32 15.32 -9.42
N ILE A 38 25.22 14.43 -9.01
CA ILE A 38 26.67 14.67 -8.99
C ILE A 38 27.31 13.65 -9.93
N VAL A 39 28.32 14.09 -10.67
CA VAL A 39 29.11 13.25 -11.57
C VAL A 39 30.55 13.34 -11.10
N ASP A 40 31.09 12.20 -10.67
CA ASP A 40 32.47 12.09 -10.18
C ASP A 40 32.97 10.65 -10.40
N GLU A 41 34.25 10.42 -10.09
CA GLU A 41 34.90 9.12 -10.14
C GLU A 41 34.25 8.11 -9.18
N VAL A 42 34.18 6.84 -9.60
CA VAL A 42 33.51 5.77 -8.85
C VAL A 42 33.98 5.65 -7.40
N PRO A 43 35.29 5.65 -7.07
CA PRO A 43 35.76 5.61 -5.69
C PRO A 43 35.24 6.75 -4.82
N CYS A 44 35.14 7.96 -5.37
CA CYS A 44 34.66 9.14 -4.64
C CYS A 44 33.16 9.00 -4.33
N VAL A 45 32.38 8.53 -5.30
CA VAL A 45 30.94 8.28 -5.11
C VAL A 45 30.71 7.10 -4.16
N ASP A 46 31.49 6.02 -4.24
CA ASP A 46 31.35 4.87 -3.34
C ASP A 46 31.61 5.28 -1.87
N ILE A 47 32.60 6.15 -1.63
CA ILE A 47 32.84 6.74 -0.30
C ILE A 47 31.67 7.63 0.13
N LEU A 48 31.10 8.44 -0.76
CA LEU A 48 29.91 9.25 -0.47
C LEU A 48 28.75 8.37 -0.02
N LEU A 49 28.46 7.30 -0.78
CA LEU A 49 27.36 6.38 -0.49
C LEU A 49 27.58 5.59 0.80
N SER A 50 28.84 5.29 1.12
CA SER A 50 29.23 4.66 2.38
C SER A 50 28.92 5.54 3.59
N ILE A 51 29.02 6.87 3.46
CA ILE A 51 28.74 7.81 4.55
C ILE A 51 27.26 8.25 4.56
N TYR A 52 26.64 8.42 3.39
CA TYR A 52 25.30 8.96 3.22
C TYR A 52 24.38 7.98 2.48
N CYS A 53 23.60 7.23 3.25
CA CYS A 53 22.74 6.15 2.76
C CYS A 53 21.49 6.58 1.99
N GLN A 54 21.12 7.87 2.04
CA GLN A 54 19.95 8.37 1.33
C GLN A 54 20.15 8.51 -0.20
N PHE A 55 21.39 8.39 -0.66
CA PHE A 55 21.74 8.54 -2.06
C PHE A 55 21.99 7.19 -2.73
N ARG A 56 21.94 7.19 -4.06
CA ARG A 56 22.29 6.02 -4.86
C ARG A 56 22.84 6.46 -6.21
N ILE A 57 23.68 5.62 -6.81
CA ILE A 57 24.06 5.77 -8.22
C ILE A 57 22.85 5.43 -9.09
N VAL A 58 22.61 6.24 -10.12
CA VAL A 58 21.55 6.03 -11.11
C VAL A 58 22.17 5.99 -12.50
N GLY A 59 21.79 5.00 -13.29
CA GLY A 59 22.27 4.84 -14.66
C GLY A 59 23.55 4.01 -14.77
N GLN A 60 24.09 3.94 -15.98
CA GLN A 60 25.31 3.20 -16.29
C GLN A 60 26.54 4.09 -16.15
N ARG A 61 27.70 3.50 -15.83
CA ARG A 61 28.98 4.21 -15.88
C ARG A 61 29.28 4.65 -17.31
N PHE A 62 29.57 5.93 -17.49
CA PHE A 62 29.76 6.53 -18.81
C PHE A 62 31.23 6.64 -19.23
N THR A 63 32.15 6.65 -18.27
CA THR A 63 33.61 6.68 -18.51
C THR A 63 34.23 5.37 -18.05
N LYS A 64 35.25 4.90 -18.78
CA LYS A 64 36.08 3.74 -18.42
C LYS A 64 37.53 4.17 -18.15
N ASN A 65 37.68 5.34 -17.56
CA ASN A 65 38.98 5.88 -17.24
C ASN A 65 39.51 5.16 -15.99
N GLY A 66 40.83 5.03 -15.92
CA GLY A 66 41.52 4.34 -14.83
C GLY A 66 42.54 5.25 -14.16
N TRP A 67 42.89 4.90 -12.93
CA TRP A 67 43.94 5.56 -12.16
C TRP A 67 45.29 4.93 -12.49
N GLY A 68 46.36 5.73 -12.43
CA GLY A 68 47.71 5.26 -12.76
C GLY A 68 48.78 6.04 -12.01
N PHE A 69 49.96 5.44 -11.93
CA PHE A 69 51.15 6.06 -11.37
C PHE A 69 52.00 6.64 -12.50
N ALA A 70 52.51 7.85 -12.30
CA ALA A 70 53.33 8.55 -13.28
C ALA A 70 54.80 8.55 -12.86
N PHE A 71 55.69 8.24 -13.80
CA PHE A 71 57.13 8.25 -13.63
C PHE A 71 57.81 9.04 -14.76
N GLN A 72 59.06 9.44 -14.55
CA GLN A 72 59.87 9.99 -15.63
C GLN A 72 60.03 8.95 -16.75
N ARG A 73 60.18 9.44 -17.98
CA ARG A 73 60.42 8.58 -19.15
C ARG A 73 61.67 7.74 -18.91
N ASP A 74 61.60 6.47 -19.33
CA ASP A 74 62.69 5.48 -19.23
C ASP A 74 63.09 5.09 -17.79
N SER A 75 62.27 5.45 -16.79
CA SER A 75 62.49 5.00 -15.42
C SER A 75 62.20 3.50 -15.27
N PRO A 76 63.14 2.68 -14.76
CA PRO A 76 62.90 1.26 -14.51
C PRO A 76 61.80 1.03 -13.48
N LEU A 77 61.56 2.00 -12.58
CA LEU A 77 60.53 1.93 -11.55
C LEU A 77 59.11 1.81 -12.14
N ALA A 78 58.88 2.34 -13.35
CA ALA A 78 57.58 2.21 -14.01
C ALA A 78 57.28 0.74 -14.37
N VAL A 79 58.31 -0.01 -14.81
CA VAL A 79 58.20 -1.43 -15.17
C VAL A 79 58.02 -2.27 -13.90
N ASP A 80 58.82 -1.99 -12.87
CA ASP A 80 58.75 -2.71 -11.59
C ASP A 80 57.39 -2.55 -10.93
N LEU A 81 56.87 -1.31 -10.85
CA LEU A 81 55.56 -1.06 -10.23
C LEU A 81 54.42 -1.66 -11.07
N SER A 82 54.47 -1.54 -12.39
CA SER A 82 53.44 -2.14 -13.26
C SER A 82 53.40 -3.67 -13.11
N THR A 83 54.57 -4.31 -13.02
CA THR A 83 54.69 -5.76 -12.79
C THR A 83 54.14 -6.13 -11.42
N ALA A 84 54.48 -5.38 -10.37
CA ALA A 84 53.95 -5.61 -9.03
C ALA A 84 52.41 -5.47 -8.98
N ILE A 85 51.85 -4.46 -9.63
CA ILE A 85 50.39 -4.27 -9.71
C ILE A 85 49.73 -5.43 -10.45
N LEU A 86 50.33 -5.91 -11.55
CA LEU A 86 49.82 -7.06 -12.29
C LEU A 86 49.81 -8.31 -11.41
N THR A 87 50.90 -8.60 -10.70
CA THR A 87 50.98 -9.74 -9.77
C THR A 87 49.92 -9.64 -8.66
N LEU A 88 49.71 -8.44 -8.10
CA LEU A 88 48.65 -8.20 -7.09
C LEU A 88 47.24 -8.33 -7.67
N SER A 89 47.06 -8.05 -8.97
CA SER A 89 45.77 -8.25 -9.65
C SER A 89 45.50 -9.74 -9.91
N GLU A 90 46.51 -10.49 -10.35
CA GLU A 90 46.40 -11.91 -10.69
C GLU A 90 46.14 -12.77 -9.45
N ASN A 91 46.78 -12.45 -8.32
CA ASN A 91 46.61 -13.19 -7.07
C ASN A 91 45.37 -12.76 -6.26
N GLY A 92 44.65 -11.72 -6.70
CA GLY A 92 43.46 -11.19 -6.03
C GLY A 92 43.73 -10.28 -4.82
N ASP A 93 44.99 -10.01 -4.47
CA ASP A 93 45.34 -9.13 -3.36
C ASP A 93 44.88 -7.70 -3.62
N LEU A 94 44.88 -7.26 -4.87
CA LEU A 94 44.40 -5.93 -5.26
C LEU A 94 42.92 -5.76 -4.92
N GLN A 95 42.08 -6.78 -5.15
CA GLN A 95 40.68 -6.74 -4.73
C GLN A 95 40.54 -6.75 -3.21
N ARG A 96 41.35 -7.55 -2.51
CA ARG A 96 41.34 -7.55 -1.04
C ARG A 96 41.72 -6.20 -0.44
N ILE A 97 42.66 -5.49 -1.06
CA ILE A 97 43.02 -4.10 -0.67
C ILE A 97 41.84 -3.18 -0.97
N HIS A 98 41.25 -3.26 -2.16
CA HIS A 98 40.08 -2.48 -2.52
C HIS A 98 38.95 -2.65 -1.49
N ASP A 99 38.56 -3.89 -1.19
CA ASP A 99 37.43 -4.16 -0.30
C ASP A 99 37.71 -3.74 1.14
N LYS A 100 38.97 -3.89 1.58
CA LYS A 100 39.38 -3.50 2.94
C LYS A 100 39.28 -1.99 3.17
N TRP A 101 39.55 -1.19 2.15
CA TRP A 101 39.64 0.27 2.26
C TRP A 101 38.41 1.01 1.70
N LEU A 102 37.78 0.51 0.64
CA LEU A 102 36.65 1.16 -0.05
C LEU A 102 35.29 0.55 0.26
N SER A 103 35.18 -0.76 0.55
CA SER A 103 33.87 -1.41 0.81
C SER A 103 33.38 -1.23 2.25
N ARG A 104 33.86 -0.21 2.98
CA ARG A 104 33.77 -0.16 4.45
C ARG A 104 32.47 0.38 5.05
N ALA A 105 31.50 0.77 4.24
CA ALA A 105 30.14 0.83 4.73
C ALA A 105 29.16 0.50 3.62
N GLU A 106 28.78 -0.77 3.56
CA GLU A 106 27.42 -1.06 3.17
C GLU A 106 26.54 -0.33 4.18
N CYS A 107 25.83 0.69 3.72
CA CYS A 107 24.62 1.15 4.37
C CYS A 107 23.80 -0.09 4.66
N SER A 108 23.92 -0.56 5.91
CA SER A 108 23.36 -1.82 6.32
C SER A 108 21.89 -1.72 6.01
N SER A 109 21.42 -2.49 5.03
CA SER A 109 20.03 -2.59 4.62
C SER A 109 19.14 -3.22 5.72
N LYS A 110 19.58 -3.16 6.98
CA LYS A 110 18.96 -3.76 8.17
C LYS A 110 17.75 -3.00 8.70
N GLU A 111 17.33 -1.89 8.10
CA GLU A 111 16.04 -1.28 8.47
C GLU A 111 15.15 -0.88 7.29
N THR A 112 15.51 -1.25 6.06
CA THR A 112 14.66 -0.98 4.87
C THR A 112 14.29 -2.21 4.06
N GLU A 113 14.90 -3.38 4.29
CA GLU A 113 14.51 -4.61 3.59
C GLU A 113 13.25 -5.26 4.16
N THR A 114 12.90 -5.00 5.42
CA THR A 114 11.64 -5.47 6.01
C THR A 114 10.45 -4.56 5.70
N GLU A 115 10.67 -3.37 5.15
CA GLU A 115 9.60 -2.41 4.81
C GLU A 115 9.38 -2.24 3.30
N ALA A 116 10.43 -2.30 2.47
CA ALA A 116 10.29 -2.11 1.01
C ALA A 116 9.51 -3.22 0.28
N ASN A 117 9.41 -4.41 0.86
CA ASN A 117 8.66 -5.54 0.30
C ASN A 117 7.29 -5.79 0.95
N ARG A 118 6.86 -4.93 1.88
CA ARG A 118 5.45 -4.96 2.31
C ARG A 118 4.67 -4.17 1.27
N LEU A 119 4.01 -4.85 0.34
CA LEU A 119 3.01 -4.18 -0.50
C LEU A 119 2.01 -3.50 0.44
N SER A 120 2.12 -2.18 0.57
CA SER A 120 1.26 -1.42 1.45
C SER A 120 -0.18 -1.51 0.93
N ILE A 121 -1.15 -1.49 1.84
CA ILE A 121 -2.58 -1.42 1.50
C ILE A 121 -2.91 -0.22 0.59
N SER A 122 -2.06 0.81 0.57
CA SER A 122 -2.17 1.94 -0.36
C SER A 122 -2.02 1.52 -1.83
N SER A 123 -1.10 0.59 -2.13
CA SER A 123 -0.91 0.07 -3.49
C SER A 123 -2.09 -0.78 -3.97
N PHE A 124 -2.91 -1.29 -3.04
CA PHE A 124 -4.08 -2.11 -3.32
C PHE A 124 -5.41 -1.34 -3.26
N TRP A 125 -5.37 -0.01 -3.17
CA TRP A 125 -6.57 0.82 -3.16
C TRP A 125 -7.49 0.52 -4.36
N GLY A 126 -6.91 0.29 -5.54
CA GLY A 126 -7.68 -0.04 -6.75
C GLY A 126 -8.52 -1.32 -6.61
N LEU A 127 -7.99 -2.35 -5.93
CA LEU A 127 -8.71 -3.62 -5.73
C LEU A 127 -9.86 -3.44 -4.73
N PHE A 128 -9.64 -2.70 -3.65
CA PHE A 128 -10.68 -2.38 -2.67
C PHE A 128 -11.79 -1.53 -3.30
N LEU A 129 -11.43 -0.54 -4.11
CA LEU A 129 -12.39 0.32 -4.81
C LEU A 129 -13.24 -0.49 -5.80
N LEU A 130 -12.61 -1.37 -6.59
CA LEU A 130 -13.32 -2.22 -7.55
C LEU A 130 -14.30 -3.17 -6.84
N CYS A 131 -13.83 -3.86 -5.79
CA CYS A 131 -14.67 -4.75 -4.99
C CYS A 131 -15.85 -3.99 -4.35
N GLY A 132 -15.58 -2.83 -3.76
CA GLY A 132 -16.60 -1.97 -3.17
C GLY A 132 -17.67 -1.51 -4.16
N ILE A 133 -17.28 -1.11 -5.38
CA ILE A 133 -18.22 -0.70 -6.43
C ILE A 133 -19.10 -1.88 -6.87
N VAL A 134 -18.52 -3.06 -7.07
CA VAL A 134 -19.28 -4.27 -7.46
C VAL A 134 -20.29 -4.65 -6.37
N CYS A 135 -19.87 -4.64 -5.10
CA CYS A 135 -20.77 -4.89 -3.96
C CYS A 135 -21.90 -3.86 -3.87
N LEU A 136 -21.60 -2.58 -4.07
CA LEU A 136 -22.59 -1.51 -4.05
C LEU A 136 -23.62 -1.66 -5.19
N LEU A 137 -23.16 -1.95 -6.41
CA LEU A 137 -24.04 -2.17 -7.57
C LEU A 137 -24.94 -3.39 -7.37
N ALA A 138 -24.40 -4.49 -6.83
CA ALA A 138 -25.17 -5.68 -6.50
C ALA A 138 -26.25 -5.38 -5.45
N LEU A 139 -25.91 -4.63 -4.40
CA LEU A 139 -26.85 -4.22 -3.36
C LEU A 139 -27.96 -3.32 -3.94
N ILE A 140 -27.60 -2.33 -4.76
CA ILE A 140 -28.57 -1.44 -5.42
C ILE A 140 -29.51 -2.24 -6.33
N PHE A 141 -28.97 -3.16 -7.14
CA PHE A 141 -29.80 -4.00 -8.01
C PHE A 141 -30.75 -4.90 -7.23
N TYR A 142 -30.28 -5.48 -6.12
CA TYR A 142 -31.10 -6.29 -5.24
C TYR A 142 -32.23 -5.48 -4.58
N ILE A 143 -31.92 -4.27 -4.09
CA ILE A 143 -32.93 -3.37 -3.52
C ILE A 143 -33.95 -2.97 -4.58
N ILE A 144 -33.52 -2.57 -5.79
CA ILE A 144 -34.43 -2.22 -6.89
C ILE A 144 -35.33 -3.40 -7.23
N LYS A 145 -34.77 -4.61 -7.41
CA LYS A 145 -35.55 -5.81 -7.72
C LYS A 145 -36.59 -6.10 -6.63
N THR A 146 -36.18 -6.02 -5.37
CA THR A 146 -37.06 -6.29 -4.22
C THR A 146 -38.15 -5.23 -4.10
N CYS A 147 -37.81 -3.94 -4.26
CA CYS A 147 -38.76 -2.84 -4.25
C CYS A 147 -39.71 -2.87 -5.45
N CYS A 148 -39.25 -3.20 -6.66
CA CYS A 148 -40.10 -3.34 -7.84
C CYS A 148 -41.10 -4.50 -7.70
N GLN A 149 -40.68 -5.62 -7.10
CA GLN A 149 -41.58 -6.74 -6.79
C GLN A 149 -42.61 -6.34 -5.73
N TYR A 150 -42.18 -5.62 -4.70
CA TYR A 150 -43.08 -5.11 -3.67
C TYR A 150 -44.07 -4.07 -4.19
N SER A 151 -43.64 -3.13 -5.04
CA SER A 151 -44.52 -2.14 -5.66
C SER A 151 -45.52 -2.78 -6.62
N LYS A 152 -45.14 -3.86 -7.31
CA LYS A 152 -46.05 -4.60 -8.18
C LYS A 152 -47.14 -5.33 -7.37
N PHE A 153 -46.80 -5.82 -6.17
CA PHE A 153 -47.76 -6.41 -5.24
C PHE A 153 -48.66 -5.35 -4.57
N SER A 154 -48.09 -4.24 -4.11
CA SER A 154 -48.85 -3.14 -3.49
C SER A 154 -49.72 -2.36 -4.49
N SER A 155 -49.37 -2.34 -5.78
CA SER A 155 -50.23 -1.73 -6.82
C SER A 155 -51.42 -2.61 -7.16
N THR A 156 -51.33 -3.93 -6.93
CA THR A 156 -52.46 -4.85 -7.12
C THR A 156 -53.53 -4.68 -6.03
N GLU A 157 -53.16 -4.18 -4.86
CA GLU A 157 -54.09 -3.80 -3.78
C GLU A 157 -54.70 -2.38 -3.99
N ALA A 158 -54.09 -1.52 -4.81
CA ALA A 158 -54.53 -0.15 -5.02
C ALA A 158 -55.56 0.04 -6.17
N ASP A 159 -55.79 -0.99 -6.99
CA ASP A 159 -56.79 -0.97 -8.08
C ASP A 159 -58.16 -1.58 -7.69
N LYS A 160 -58.36 -1.96 -6.42
CA LYS A 160 -59.69 -2.39 -5.90
C LYS A 160 -60.47 -1.31 -5.14
N SER A 161 -59.95 -0.09 -5.04
CA SER A 161 -60.58 0.99 -4.27
C SER A 161 -60.46 2.34 -4.96
N LYS A 162 -60.90 2.42 -6.22
CA LYS A 162 -61.18 3.70 -6.88
C LYS A 162 -62.44 3.62 -7.75
N GLU A 163 -63.59 3.66 -7.09
CA GLU A 163 -64.81 4.21 -7.66
C GLU A 163 -65.42 5.16 -6.62
N ASN A 164 -65.11 6.46 -6.75
CA ASN A 164 -66.09 7.53 -6.89
C ASN A 164 -65.50 8.93 -6.62
N VAL A 165 -65.72 9.78 -7.64
CA VAL A 165 -66.00 11.23 -7.62
C VAL A 165 -64.83 12.23 -7.60
N GLU A 166 -64.88 13.07 -8.65
CA GLU A 166 -64.24 14.37 -8.96
C GLU A 166 -64.22 15.35 -7.75
N GLU A 167 -63.40 16.40 -7.65
CA GLU A 167 -63.09 17.44 -8.63
C GLU A 167 -61.94 18.37 -8.11
N SER A 168 -61.25 19.03 -9.05
CA SER A 168 -60.59 20.35 -8.98
C SER A 168 -59.56 20.71 -7.88
N SER A 169 -58.30 20.86 -8.28
CA SER A 169 -57.72 22.16 -8.68
C SER A 169 -56.18 22.10 -8.79
N ASN A 170 -55.64 23.07 -9.51
CA ASN A 170 -54.38 23.05 -10.25
C ASN A 170 -53.26 23.78 -9.48
N GLN A 171 -52.09 23.16 -9.27
CA GLN A 171 -50.81 23.90 -9.23
C GLN A 171 -49.58 22.97 -9.38
N LYS A 172 -48.85 23.15 -10.48
CA LYS A 172 -47.54 22.58 -10.74
C LYS A 172 -46.48 23.26 -9.88
N HIS A 173 -45.73 22.48 -9.10
CA HIS A 173 -44.35 22.78 -8.73
C HIS A 173 -43.48 21.53 -8.95
N PRO A 174 -42.35 21.59 -9.67
CA PRO A 174 -41.53 20.43 -9.93
C PRO A 174 -40.50 20.23 -8.81
N LYS A 175 -40.13 18.96 -8.60
CA LYS A 175 -38.97 18.46 -7.82
C LYS A 175 -39.17 18.29 -6.31
N LEU A 176 -39.73 17.14 -5.90
CA LEU A 176 -39.24 16.41 -4.72
C LEU A 176 -39.73 14.95 -4.65
N SER A 177 -39.62 14.18 -5.75
CA SER A 177 -40.03 12.76 -5.75
C SER A 177 -39.07 11.83 -5.01
N LYS A 178 -37.83 12.27 -4.72
CA LYS A 178 -36.83 11.43 -4.02
C LYS A 178 -37.12 11.24 -2.53
N LEU A 179 -37.70 12.21 -1.82
CA LEU A 179 -37.90 12.08 -0.36
C LEU A 179 -39.01 11.11 0.05
N LYS A 180 -39.97 10.80 -0.85
CA LYS A 180 -41.07 9.87 -0.52
C LYS A 180 -40.59 8.42 -0.45
N SER A 181 -39.56 8.06 -1.22
CA SER A 181 -39.02 6.69 -1.28
C SER A 181 -38.12 6.35 -0.08
N PHE A 182 -37.35 7.31 0.44
CA PHE A 182 -36.50 7.09 1.62
C PHE A 182 -37.31 6.92 2.91
N LYS A 183 -38.46 7.60 3.04
CA LYS A 183 -39.37 7.42 4.20
C LYS A 183 -39.94 6.00 4.27
N ASN A 184 -40.27 5.40 3.12
CA ASN A 184 -40.77 4.03 3.06
C ASN A 184 -39.69 3.00 3.38
N LEU A 185 -38.43 3.24 2.95
CA LEU A 185 -37.29 2.40 3.29
C LEU A 185 -36.99 2.47 4.79
N MET A 186 -36.97 3.67 5.36
CA MET A 186 -36.73 3.88 6.79
C MET A 186 -37.80 3.19 7.63
N HIS A 187 -39.08 3.33 7.25
CA HIS A 187 -40.18 2.63 7.92
C HIS A 187 -40.08 1.11 7.79
N PHE A 188 -39.64 0.57 6.65
CA PHE A 188 -39.46 -0.86 6.47
C PHE A 188 -38.27 -1.42 7.27
N VAL A 189 -37.16 -0.70 7.33
CA VAL A 189 -35.99 -1.06 8.15
C VAL A 189 -36.39 -1.10 9.63
N ASP A 190 -37.09 -0.06 10.10
CA ASP A 190 -37.58 0.05 11.47
C ASP A 190 -38.57 -1.09 11.81
N THR A 191 -39.50 -1.40 10.90
CA THR A 191 -40.45 -2.52 11.06
C THR A 191 -39.73 -3.87 11.10
N LYS A 192 -38.65 -4.05 10.32
CA LYS A 192 -37.88 -5.31 10.27
C LYS A 192 -36.97 -5.49 11.48
N GLU A 193 -36.45 -4.40 12.04
CA GLU A 193 -35.68 -4.40 13.29
C GLU A 193 -36.54 -4.91 14.45
N GLU A 194 -37.78 -4.45 14.56
CA GLU A 194 -38.72 -4.95 15.59
C GLU A 194 -39.07 -6.44 15.45
N GLU A 195 -39.18 -6.96 14.22
CA GLU A 195 -39.44 -8.39 13.97
C GLU A 195 -38.26 -9.25 14.41
N ILE A 196 -37.04 -8.81 14.12
CA ILE A 196 -35.80 -9.51 14.50
C ILE A 196 -35.66 -9.55 16.01
N ASP A 197 -35.90 -8.43 16.70
CA ASP A 197 -35.86 -8.36 18.16
C ASP A 197 -36.89 -9.29 18.84
N LYS A 198 -38.10 -9.37 18.28
CA LYS A 198 -39.14 -10.29 18.77
C LYS A 198 -38.75 -11.76 18.58
N VAL A 199 -38.03 -12.09 17.52
CA VAL A 199 -37.53 -13.46 17.27
C VAL A 199 -36.36 -13.79 18.19
N ILE A 200 -35.42 -12.87 18.38
CA ILE A 200 -34.28 -13.05 19.30
C ILE A 200 -34.79 -13.23 20.74
N LYS A 201 -35.74 -12.39 21.18
CA LYS A 201 -36.33 -12.49 22.53
C LYS A 201 -37.04 -13.83 22.75
N ARG A 202 -37.79 -14.33 21.77
CA ARG A 202 -38.41 -15.67 21.82
C ARG A 202 -37.36 -16.78 21.92
N ARG A 203 -36.33 -16.74 21.08
CA ARG A 203 -35.20 -17.71 21.11
C ARG A 203 -34.48 -17.70 22.46
N LEU A 204 -34.34 -16.54 23.10
CA LEU A 204 -33.73 -16.42 24.44
C LEU A 204 -34.61 -17.04 25.53
N SER A 205 -35.93 -16.81 25.49
CA SER A 205 -36.88 -17.45 26.42
C SER A 205 -36.94 -18.97 26.27
N ASP A 206 -36.93 -19.48 25.03
CA ASP A 206 -36.91 -20.93 24.76
C ASP A 206 -35.63 -21.59 25.31
N LYS A 207 -34.48 -20.92 25.18
CA LYS A 207 -33.21 -21.40 25.74
C LYS A 207 -33.19 -21.39 27.27
N GLN A 208 -33.82 -20.40 27.92
CA GLN A 208 -33.94 -20.39 29.38
C GLN A 208 -34.86 -21.50 29.91
N GLN A 209 -35.95 -21.81 29.21
CA GLN A 209 -36.84 -22.93 29.56
C GLN A 209 -36.15 -24.29 29.39
N GLN A 210 -35.33 -24.46 28.34
CA GLN A 210 -34.53 -25.67 28.15
C GLN A 210 -33.46 -25.86 29.24
N GLN A 211 -32.83 -24.77 29.70
CA GLN A 211 -31.89 -24.83 30.82
C GLN A 211 -32.57 -25.17 32.15
N GLN A 212 -33.76 -24.64 32.43
CA GLN A 212 -34.51 -24.99 33.64
C GLN A 212 -34.99 -26.45 33.63
N GLN A 213 -35.38 -27.00 32.48
CA GLN A 213 -35.76 -28.42 32.37
C GLN A 213 -34.58 -29.37 32.56
N GLN A 214 -33.38 -29.02 32.09
CA GLN A 214 -32.17 -29.83 32.32
C GLN A 214 -31.74 -29.82 33.79
N GLN A 215 -31.99 -28.74 34.53
CA GLN A 215 -31.65 -28.67 35.95
C GLN A 215 -32.62 -29.45 36.85
N GLN A 216 -33.85 -29.69 36.39
CA GLN A 216 -34.84 -30.50 37.12
C GLN A 216 -34.65 -32.02 36.90
N GLN A 217 -34.12 -32.44 35.75
CA GLN A 217 -33.83 -33.86 35.46
C GLN A 217 -32.48 -34.34 36.04
N GLY A 218 -31.54 -33.44 36.34
CA GLY A 218 -30.28 -33.78 37.00
C GLY A 218 -30.38 -34.10 38.50
N ALA A 219 -31.54 -33.91 39.14
CA ALA A 219 -31.73 -34.11 40.58
C ALA A 219 -32.45 -35.42 40.96
N CYS A 220 -32.92 -36.22 39.98
CA CYS A 220 -33.70 -37.44 40.25
C CYS A 220 -33.00 -38.76 39.86
N ALA A 221 -31.72 -38.75 39.48
CA ALA A 221 -30.97 -39.97 39.13
C ALA A 221 -29.76 -40.15 40.04
N SER A 222 -30.01 -40.47 41.30
CA SER A 222 -29.04 -41.09 42.21
C SER A 222 -29.85 -41.91 43.20
N ASP A 223 -30.17 -43.16 42.84
CA ASP A 223 -30.06 -44.30 43.75
C ASP A 223 -30.35 -45.62 43.01
N ASP A 224 -29.64 -46.65 43.48
CA ASP A 224 -29.81 -48.09 43.29
C ASP A 224 -29.22 -48.78 42.03
N GLY A 225 -28.05 -49.40 42.22
CA GLY A 225 -27.72 -50.71 41.61
C GLY A 225 -28.21 -51.86 42.50
N PRO A 226 -27.65 -53.09 42.46
CA PRO A 226 -27.06 -53.87 41.36
C PRO A 226 -27.80 -55.23 41.16
N SER A 227 -27.23 -56.15 40.35
CA SER A 227 -27.08 -57.62 40.62
C SER A 227 -27.60 -58.60 39.55
N SER A 228 -26.69 -59.51 39.14
CA SER A 228 -26.87 -60.94 38.76
C SER A 228 -27.72 -61.26 37.51
N THR A 229 -27.29 -62.07 36.55
CA THR A 229 -26.49 -63.32 36.56
C THR A 229 -25.69 -63.51 35.28
#